data_AF-A0A8J3PPB9-F1
#
_entry.id   AF-A0A8J3PPB9-F1
#
_cell.length_a   1.000
_cell.length_b   1.000
_cell.length_c   1.000
_cell.angle_alpha   90.00
_cell.angle_beta   90.00
_cell.angle_gamma   90.00
#
_symmetry.space_group_name_H-M   'P 1'
#
loop_
_entity.id
_entity.type
_entity.pdbx_description
1 polymer ?
#
loop_
_entity_poly.entity_id
_entity_poly.type
_entity_poly.pdbx_seq_one_letter_code
_entity_poly.pdbx_strand_id
1 'polypeptide(L)' 'MDSTSSHSGAEPADTATKQIILDLLKRAAAAHGVYEAEVLGGRYDEDWPQWYADHMARTLAEGGYRIVGLSG' A
#
# COMPACT_ATOMS: atom_id res chain seq x y z
N MET A 1 16.56 38.60 7.72
CA MET A 1 17.18 37.48 6.99
C MET A 1 16.14 36.39 6.98
N ASP A 2 15.31 36.37 5.94
CA ASP A 2 14.25 35.36 5.79
C ASP A 2 14.91 34.14 5.15
N SER A 3 15.21 33.13 5.97
CA SER A 3 15.76 31.86 5.49
C SER A 3 14.62 31.09 4.81
N THR A 4 14.54 31.25 3.50
CA THR A 4 13.74 30.38 2.63
C THR A 4 14.33 28.98 2.66
N SER A 5 13.88 28.16 3.61
CA SER A 5 14.09 26.70 3.55
C SER A 5 13.45 26.18 2.27
N SER A 6 14.32 25.86 1.31
CA SER A 6 13.98 25.11 0.10
C SER A 6 13.37 23.77 0.49
N HIS A 7 12.04 23.69 0.56
CA HIS A 7 11.35 22.41 0.55
C HIS A 7 11.40 21.90 -0.89
N SER A 8 12.30 20.95 -1.10
CA SER A 8 12.41 20.09 -2.29
C SER A 8 11.04 19.75 -2.89
N GLY A 9 10.93 19.81 -4.22
CA GLY A 9 9.71 19.47 -4.97
C GLY A 9 9.25 18.00 -4.88
N ALA A 10 9.74 17.22 -3.90
CA ALA A 10 9.40 15.81 -3.67
C ALA A 10 8.32 15.59 -2.58
N GLU A 11 8.13 16.54 -1.66
CA GLU A 11 7.20 16.42 -0.51
C GLU A 11 5.72 16.05 -0.86
N PRO A 12 5.09 16.64 -1.90
CA PRO A 12 3.70 16.31 -2.22
C PRO A 12 3.53 14.92 -2.85
N ALA A 13 4.52 14.44 -3.63
CA ALA A 13 4.48 13.12 -4.26
C ALA A 13 4.65 12.00 -3.21
N ASP A 14 5.52 12.21 -2.22
CA ASP A 14 5.71 11.27 -1.12
C ASP A 14 4.46 11.17 -0.24
N THR A 15 3.75 12.29 -0.03
CA THR A 15 2.49 12.31 0.74
C THR A 15 1.39 11.54 0.02
N ALA A 16 1.23 11.74 -1.30
CA ALA A 16 0.25 11.00 -2.09
C ALA A 16 0.58 9.49 -2.13
N THR A 17 1.85 9.14 -2.29
CA THR A 17 2.30 7.74 -2.27
C THR A 17 2.00 7.08 -0.93
N LYS A 18 2.30 7.76 0.19
CA LYS A 18 1.97 7.26 1.54
C LYS A 18 0.47 7.06 1.73
N GLN A 19 -0.37 7.97 1.24
CA GLN A 19 -1.82 7.86 1.32
C GLN A 19 -2.35 6.67 0.53
N ILE A 20 -1.84 6.45 -0.68
CA ILE A 20 -2.19 5.29 -1.52
C ILE A 20 -1.81 3.99 -0.81
N ILE A 21 -0.57 3.88 -0.32
CA ILE A 21 -0.10 2.69 0.40
C ILE A 21 -0.95 2.43 1.65
N LEU A 22 -1.29 3.47 2.41
CA LEU A 22 -2.14 3.32 3.59
C LEU A 22 -3.55 2.82 3.25
N ASP A 23 -4.17 3.33 2.19
CA ASP A 23 -5.48 2.85 1.73
C ASP A 23 -5.41 1.37 1.30
N LEU A 24 -4.37 1.00 0.55
CA LEU A 24 -4.13 -0.38 0.11
C LEU A 24 -3.97 -1.34 1.30
N LEU A 25 -3.20 -0.95 2.33
CA LEU A 25 -3.02 -1.75 3.55
C LEU A 25 -4.33 -1.96 4.29
N LYS A 26 -5.17 -0.91 4.42
CA LYS A 26 -6.48 -1.02 5.07
C LYS A 26 -7.43 -1.96 4.32
N ARG A 27 -7.46 -1.86 2.99
CA ARG A 27 -8.28 -2.73 2.14
C ARG A 27 -7.80 -4.18 2.20
N ALA A 28 -6.49 -4.41 2.12
CA ALA A 28 -5.91 -5.74 2.25
C ALA A 28 -6.24 -6.35 3.62
N ALA A 29 -6.14 -5.58 4.71
CA ALA A 29 -6.48 -6.07 6.05
C ALA A 29 -7.96 -6.46 6.18
N ALA A 30 -8.87 -5.66 5.65
CA ALA A 30 -10.29 -5.99 5.67
C ALA A 30 -10.60 -7.26 4.87
N ALA A 31 -10.02 -7.40 3.67
CA ALA A 31 -10.24 -8.55 2.81
C ALA A 31 -9.55 -9.83 3.35
N HIS A 32 -8.38 -9.69 3.97
CA HIS A 32 -7.65 -10.82 4.58
C HIS A 32 -8.37 -11.35 5.81
N GLY A 33 -8.97 -10.50 6.65
CA GLY A 33 -9.79 -10.95 7.77
C GLY A 33 -10.99 -11.79 7.34
N VAL A 34 -11.60 -11.47 6.18
CA VAL A 34 -12.64 -12.30 5.56
C VAL A 34 -12.06 -13.63 5.07
N TYR A 35 -10.90 -13.60 4.40
CA TYR A 35 -10.21 -14.80 3.93
C TYR A 35 -9.85 -15.76 5.09
N GLU A 36 -9.30 -15.26 6.19
CA GLU A 36 -9.01 -16.07 7.37
C GLU A 36 -10.29 -16.70 7.95
N ALA A 37 -11.34 -15.89 8.13
CA ALA A 37 -12.60 -16.35 8.69
C ALA A 37 -13.31 -17.40 7.81
N GLU A 38 -13.42 -17.12 6.51
CA GLU A 38 -14.27 -17.89 5.59
C GLU A 38 -13.52 -19.00 4.86
N VAL A 39 -12.25 -18.77 4.49
CA VAL A 39 -11.47 -19.72 3.66
C VAL A 39 -10.52 -20.56 4.51
N LEU A 40 -9.87 -19.97 5.52
CA LEU A 40 -8.97 -20.72 6.41
C LEU A 40 -9.69 -21.33 7.63
N GLY A 41 -10.97 -21.02 7.81
CA GLY A 41 -11.79 -21.51 8.91
C GLY A 41 -11.43 -20.87 10.25
N GLY A 42 -11.11 -19.58 10.24
CA GLY A 42 -10.68 -18.80 11.41
C GLY A 42 -9.24 -19.07 11.85
N ARG A 43 -8.43 -19.75 11.02
CA ARG A 43 -7.00 -19.96 11.30
C ARG A 43 -6.18 -18.78 10.80
N TYR A 44 -5.13 -18.47 11.57
CA TYR A 44 -4.13 -17.49 11.18
C TYR A 44 -3.43 -17.93 9.89
N ASP A 45 -3.28 -16.99 8.97
CA ASP A 45 -2.52 -17.19 7.74
C ASP A 45 -1.03 -16.95 7.98
N GLU A 46 -0.21 -18.00 7.91
CA GLU A 46 1.25 -17.86 8.03
C GLU A 46 1.86 -17.13 6.82
N ASP A 47 1.17 -17.15 5.67
CA ASP A 47 1.60 -16.54 4.42
C ASP A 47 0.97 -15.15 4.20
N TRP A 48 0.44 -14.52 5.26
CA TRP A 48 -0.21 -13.21 5.20
C TRP A 48 0.60 -12.12 4.47
N PRO A 49 1.96 -12.03 4.55
CA PRO A 49 2.68 -10.97 3.84
C PRO A 49 2.58 -11.14 2.33
N GLN A 50 2.63 -12.39 1.85
CA GLN A 50 2.51 -12.71 0.43
C GLN A 50 1.10 -12.42 -0.06
N TRP A 51 0.08 -12.81 0.71
CA TRP A 51 -1.31 -12.51 0.40
C TRP A 51 -1.57 -11.01 0.28
N TYR A 52 -1.03 -10.21 1.21
CA TYR A 52 -1.14 -8.75 1.16
C TYR A 52 -0.45 -8.18 -0.09
N ALA A 53 0.75 -8.64 -0.41
CA ALA A 53 1.48 -8.19 -1.59
C ALA A 53 0.67 -8.43 -2.88
N ASP A 54 0.11 -9.63 -3.04
CA ASP A 54 -0.69 -9.98 -4.21
C ASP A 54 -1.99 -9.18 -4.27
N HIS A 55 -2.69 -9.02 -3.13
CA HIS A 55 -3.90 -8.22 -3.06
C HIS A 55 -3.63 -6.75 -3.41
N MET A 56 -2.61 -6.13 -2.80
CA MET A 56 -2.25 -4.73 -3.05
C MET A 56 -1.79 -4.53 -4.49
N ALA A 57 -1.01 -5.45 -5.07
CA ALA A 57 -0.57 -5.39 -6.45
C ALA A 57 -1.76 -5.42 -7.43
N ARG A 58 -2.74 -6.29 -7.18
CA ARG A 58 -3.99 -6.33 -7.95
C ARG A 58 -4.77 -5.03 -7.81
N THR A 59 -4.98 -4.53 -6.59
CA THR A 59 -5.73 -3.29 -6.35
C THR A 59 -5.06 -2.07 -6.99
N LEU A 60 -3.72 -2.00 -6.97
CA LEU A 60 -2.96 -0.98 -7.71
C LEU A 60 -3.26 -1.04 -9.21
N ALA A 61 -3.14 -2.24 -9.81
CA ALA A 61 -3.40 -2.43 -11.23
C ALA A 61 -4.85 -2.08 -11.62
N GLU A 62 -5.83 -2.47 -10.81
CA GLU A 62 -7.25 -2.11 -10.97
C GLU A 62 -7.48 -0.60 -10.86
N GLY A 63 -6.75 0.08 -9.98
CA GLY A 63 -6.75 1.54 -9.84
C GLY A 63 -5.95 2.29 -10.91
N GLY A 64 -5.28 1.59 -11.84
CA GLY A 64 -4.43 2.19 -12.86
C GLY A 64 -3.07 2.69 -12.35
N TYR A 65 -2.66 2.27 -11.15
CA TYR A 65 -1.38 2.61 -10.54
C TYR A 65 -0.31 1.56 -10.82
N ARG A 66 0.96 1.99 -10.84
CA ARG A 66 2.12 1.11 -10.88
C ARG A 66 3.21 1.66 -9.96
N ILE A 67 3.76 0.81 -9.10
CA ILE A 67 4.99 1.13 -8.38
C ILE A 67 6.15 0.98 -9.35
N VAL A 68 6.90 2.06 -9.56
CA VAL A 68 8.10 2.06 -10.40
C VAL A 68 9.31 2.29 -9.50
N GLY A 69 10.36 1.51 -9.73
CA GLY A 69 11.66 1.81 -9.14
C GLY A 69 12.22 3.05 -9.83
N LEU A 70 12.46 4.12 -9.08
CA LEU A 70 13.26 5.23 -9.58
C LEU A 70 14.71 4.78 -9.55
N SER A 71 15.24 4.34 -10.69
CA SER A 71 16.69 4.20 -10.86
C SER A 71 17.29 5.61 -10.78
N GLY A 72 18.24 5.80 -9.84
CA GLY A 72 18.99 7.04 -9.70
C GLY A 72 19.95 7.29 -10.86
#